data_AF-A0A1H0ZK83-F1
#
_entry.id   AF-A0A1H0ZK83-F1
#
_cell.length_a   1.000
_cell.length_b   1.000
_cell.length_c   1.000
_cell.angle_alpha   90.00
_cell.angle_beta   90.00
_cell.angle_gamma   90.00
#
_symmetry.space_group_name_H-M   'P 1'
#
loop_
_entity.id
_entity.type
_entity.pdbx_description
1 polymer ?
#
loop_
_entity_poly.entity_id
_entity_poly.type
_entity_poly.pdbx_seq_one_letter_code
_entity_poly.pdbx_strand_id
1 'polypeptide(L)' 'MQTQSTLKQLRANPMEWRRRGLTPPDVLQSMIEARLAEPGHSQLVGDPSYQDFFRS' A
#
# COMPACT_ATOMS: atom_id res chain seq x y z
N MET A 1 19.90 1.12 3.07
CA MET A 1 18.78 0.98 4.02
C MET A 1 17.97 2.28 4.01
N GLN A 2 16.65 2.21 3.79
CA GLN A 2 15.78 3.37 3.96
C GLN A 2 15.31 3.42 5.42
N THR A 3 15.47 4.55 6.09
CA THR A 3 15.06 4.70 7.50
C THR A 3 13.60 5.14 7.61
N GLN A 4 12.93 4.87 8.74
CA GLN A 4 11.54 5.33 8.95
C GLN A 4 11.37 6.85 8.81
N SER A 5 12.39 7.63 9.20
CA SER A 5 12.40 9.08 9.05
C SER A 5 12.32 9.49 7.57
N THR A 6 13.10 8.80 6.72
CA THR A 6 13.11 9.01 5.27
C THR A 6 11.75 8.71 4.64
N LEU A 7 11.04 7.67 5.10
CA LEU A 7 9.72 7.32 4.57
C LEU A 7 8.63 8.32 4.96
N LYS A 8 8.67 8.85 6.19
CA LYS A 8 7.72 9.90 6.63
C LYS A 8 7.92 11.19 5.83
N GLN A 9 9.17 11.59 5.61
CA GLN A 9 9.50 12.75 4.78
C GLN A 9 9.06 12.56 3.32
N LEU A 10 9.26 11.35 2.78
CA LEU A 10 8.80 11.03 1.43
C LEU A 10 7.27 11.13 1.34
N ARG A 11 6.52 10.53 2.28
CA ARG A 11 5.04 10.61 2.32
C ARG A 11 4.51 12.03 2.42
N ALA A 12 5.24 12.94 3.06
CA ALA A 12 4.82 14.33 3.22
C ALA A 12 4.90 15.15 1.91
N ASN A 13 5.66 14.71 0.90
CA ASN A 13 5.84 15.47 -0.35
C ASN A 13 5.58 14.61 -1.60
N PRO A 14 4.36 14.68 -2.18
CA PRO A 14 4.00 13.93 -3.38
C PRO A 14 4.91 14.17 -4.59
N MET A 15 5.55 15.34 -4.72
CA MET A 15 6.47 15.61 -5.83
C MET A 15 7.74 14.76 -5.74
N GLU A 16 8.20 14.46 -4.53
CA GLU A 16 9.38 13.62 -4.32
C GLU A 16 9.15 12.16 -4.75
N TRP A 17 7.91 11.69 -4.74
CA TRP A 17 7.56 10.36 -5.27
C TRP A 17 7.75 10.34 -6.78
N ARG A 18 7.13 11.30 -7.48
CA ARG A 18 7.21 11.40 -8.94
C ARG A 18 8.65 11.56 -9.41
N ARG A 19 9.44 12.40 -8.73
CA ARG A 19 10.87 12.61 -9.03
C ARG A 19 11.68 11.32 -8.94
N ARG A 20 11.27 10.37 -8.09
CA ARG A 20 11.93 9.08 -7.90
C ARG A 20 11.31 7.95 -8.73
N GLY A 21 10.39 8.28 -9.65
CA GLY A 21 9.65 7.29 -10.45
C GLY A 21 8.63 6.48 -9.65
N LEU A 22 8.27 6.94 -8.45
CA LEU A 22 7.28 6.29 -7.59
C LEU A 22 5.89 6.93 -7.77
N THR A 23 4.85 6.12 -7.60
CA THR A 23 3.46 6.58 -7.65
C THR A 23 3.07 7.21 -6.30
N PRO A 24 2.57 8.46 -6.26
CA PRO A 24 2.17 9.11 -5.02
C PRO A 24 1.11 8.35 -4.21
N PRO A 25 1.03 8.55 -2.88
CA PRO A 25 0.11 7.81 -2.01
C PRO A 25 -1.37 7.98 -2.37
N ASP A 26 -1.80 9.16 -2.80
CA ASP A 26 -3.17 9.46 -3.21
C ASP A 26 -3.57 8.70 -4.49
N VAL A 27 -2.66 8.62 -5.45
CA VAL A 27 -2.86 7.84 -6.68
C VAL A 27 -2.88 6.35 -6.38
N LEU A 28 -2.02 5.88 -5.47
CA LEU A 28 -2.08 4.48 -5.01
C LEU A 28 -3.42 4.17 -4.34
N GLN A 29 -3.92 5.08 -3.50
CA GLN A 29 -5.20 4.91 -2.82
C GLN A 29 -6.35 4.77 -3.83
N SER A 30 -6.42 5.64 -4.83
CA SER A 30 -7.48 5.56 -5.85
C SER A 30 -7.40 4.29 -6.70
N MET A 31 -6.19 3.81 -7.01
CA MET A 31 -5.99 2.53 -7.69
C MET A 31 -6.45 1.34 -6.84
N ILE A 32 -6.20 1.37 -5.53
CA ILE A 32 -6.65 0.34 -4.59
C ILE A 32 -8.17 0.35 -4.51
N GLU A 33 -8.78 1.52 -4.33
CA GLU A 33 -10.23 1.67 -4.24
C GLU A 33 -10.93 1.19 -5.52
N ALA A 34 -10.42 1.58 -6.69
CA ALA A 34 -10.94 1.11 -7.96
C ALA A 34 -10.87 -0.42 -8.08
N ARG A 35 -9.73 -1.02 -7.68
CA ARG A 35 -9.57 -2.47 -7.68
C ARG A 35 -10.53 -3.17 -6.70
N LEU A 36 -10.74 -2.61 -5.52
CA LEU A 36 -11.63 -3.21 -4.52
C LEU A 36 -13.12 -3.05 -4.88
N ALA A 37 -13.46 -2.06 -5.70
CA ALA A 37 -14.81 -1.89 -6.22
C ALA A 37 -15.19 -2.93 -7.31
N GLU A 38 -14.21 -3.65 -7.87
CA GLU A 38 -14.47 -4.70 -8.85
C GLU A 38 -15.22 -5.89 -8.23
N PRO A 39 -16.23 -6.45 -8.92
CA PRO A 39 -16.96 -7.62 -8.45
C PRO A 39 -16.01 -8.80 -8.19
N GLY A 40 -16.11 -9.40 -7.00
CA GLY A 40 -15.27 -10.55 -6.60
C GLY A 40 -14.02 -10.19 -5.80
N HIS A 41 -13.78 -8.91 -5.48
CA HIS A 41 -12.73 -8.46 -4.54
C HIS A 41 -13.22 -8.28 -3.09
N SER A 42 -14.38 -8.82 -2.75
CA SER A 42 -14.80 -8.99 -1.34
C SER A 42 -13.81 -9.92 -0.63
N GLN A 43 -13.22 -9.46 0.50
CA GLN A 43 -12.41 -10.31 1.37
C GLN A 43 -13.12 -11.65 1.59
N LEU A 44 -12.49 -12.74 1.15
CA LEU A 44 -12.96 -14.08 1.45
C LEU A 44 -12.88 -14.22 2.97
N VAL A 45 -14.06 -14.30 3.61
CA VAL A 45 -14.17 -14.53 5.05
C VAL A 45 -13.47 -15.85 5.35
N GLY A 46 -12.27 -15.79 5.96
CA GLY A 46 -11.51 -16.98 6.36
C GLY A 46 -10.10 -17.12 5.81
N ASP A 47 -9.56 -16.16 5.05
CA ASP A 47 -8.16 -16.23 4.63
C ASP A 47 -7.21 -16.12 5.84
N PRO A 48 -6.27 -17.08 6.03
CA PRO A 48 -5.28 -17.01 7.09
C PRO A 48 -4.45 -15.75 6.92
N SER A 49 -4.24 -15.03 8.02
CA SER A 49 -3.40 -13.85 8.00
C SER A 49 -1.95 -14.26 7.76
N TYR A 50 -1.15 -13.34 7.23
CA TYR A 50 0.30 -13.56 7.08
C TYR A 50 0.98 -13.95 8.40
N GLN A 51 0.42 -13.53 9.54
CA GLN A 51 0.95 -13.87 10.87
C GLN A 51 0.71 -15.35 11.24
N ASP A 52 -0.31 -15.99 10.68
CA ASP A 52 -0.65 -17.38 10.99
C ASP A 52 0.39 -18.36 10.42
N PHE A 53 1.15 -17.98 9.40
CA PHE A 53 2.23 -18.78 8.83
C PHE A 53 3.43 -18.99 9.77
N PHE A 54 3.63 -18.13 10.77
CA PHE A 54 4.76 -18.18 11.69
C PHE A 54 4.40 -18.71 13.08
N ARG A 55 3.12 -19.07 13.29
CA ARG A 55 2.64 -19.68 14.52
C ARG A 55 2.73 -21.21 14.38
N SER A 56 3.96 -21.73 14.29
CA SER A 56 4.29 -23.15 14.36
C SER A 56 4.82 -23.51 15.74
#